data_AF-A0A242NFM6-F1
#
_entry.id   AF-A0A242NFM6-F1
#
_cell.length_a   1.000
_cell.length_b   1.000
_cell.length_c   1.000
_cell.angle_alpha   90.00
_cell.angle_beta   90.00
_cell.angle_gamma   90.00
#
_symmetry.space_group_name_H-M   'P 1'
#
loop_
_entity.id
_entity.type
_entity.pdbx_description
1 polymer ?
#
loop_
_entity_poly.entity_id
_entity_poly.type
_entity_poly.pdbx_seq_one_letter_code
_entity_poly.pdbx_strand_id
1 'polypeptide(L)'
;MESAIFVGVEEENNSLSPIINTSIIQKNINENLNNDVTKDGQQEIEAYLFTVRDAKFGFGDHSALYINFNEKDKYPLIFDPNGGYMRQYRGQAEAFYDDGDFPFSIEEYKKFHEVDDDYVTLTKITLTRQQAINIEQRVINGDYATGILPYCASAVSSVLDEYGLDELYFFPGSLEDAVKEIEEKKGLSNENH
;
A
#
# COMPACT_ATOMS: atom_id res chain seq x y z
N MET A 1 56.13 -7.52 45.45
CA MET A 1 55.55 -8.70 44.78
C MET A 1 54.19 -8.24 44.25
N GLU A 2 54.15 -7.66 43.06
CA GLU A 2 54.19 -8.33 41.74
C GLU A 2 52.84 -8.93 41.31
N SER A 3 52.19 -8.12 40.46
CA SER A 3 51.33 -8.34 39.29
C SER A 3 51.16 -9.75 38.68
N ALA A 4 49.94 -10.00 38.20
CA ALA A 4 49.50 -10.48 36.86
C ALA A 4 47.97 -10.70 36.93
N ILE A 5 47.02 -10.01 36.28
CA ILE A 5 46.70 -9.60 34.88
C ILE A 5 46.46 -10.76 33.89
N PHE A 6 45.32 -10.63 33.17
CA PHE A 6 44.87 -11.21 31.88
C PHE A 6 43.93 -12.44 31.94
N VAL A 7 42.86 -12.60 31.16
CA VAL A 7 42.20 -11.86 30.06
C VAL A 7 40.70 -12.24 30.13
N GLY A 8 39.79 -11.34 29.79
CA GLY A 8 38.37 -11.66 29.59
C GLY A 8 37.67 -10.59 28.77
N VAL A 9 38.07 -10.52 27.50
CA VAL A 9 37.46 -9.93 26.28
C VAL A 9 36.22 -9.05 26.46
N GLU A 10 36.34 -7.82 25.93
CA GLU A 10 35.26 -6.87 25.62
C GLU A 10 34.18 -7.50 24.72
N GLU A 11 32.91 -7.30 25.08
CA GLU A 11 31.86 -7.15 24.08
C GLU A 11 31.11 -5.84 24.36
N GLU A 12 31.57 -4.77 23.72
CA GLU A 12 30.74 -3.62 23.38
C GLU A 12 29.66 -4.09 22.40
N ASN A 13 28.45 -4.37 22.88
CA ASN A 13 27.29 -4.38 22.00
C ASN A 13 26.71 -2.96 21.92
N ASN A 14 27.36 -2.14 21.09
CA ASN A 14 26.82 -0.93 20.49
C ASN A 14 25.55 -1.29 19.70
N SER A 15 24.39 -1.30 20.36
CA SER A 15 23.09 -1.22 19.67
C SER A 15 22.75 0.25 19.46
N LEU A 16 23.49 0.89 18.54
CA LEU A 16 23.10 2.15 17.95
C LEU A 16 22.37 1.85 16.64
N SER A 17 21.04 2.03 16.66
CA SER A 17 20.06 2.13 15.56
C SER A 17 19.16 0.90 15.33
N PRO A 18 17.83 1.10 15.25
CA PRO A 18 17.22 1.86 14.16
C PRO A 18 16.43 3.09 14.65
N ILE A 19 17.13 4.08 15.21
CA ILE A 19 16.52 5.40 15.51
C ILE A 19 16.39 6.24 14.21
N ILE A 20 17.09 5.83 13.13
CA ILE A 20 17.15 6.58 11.88
C ILE A 20 15.90 6.37 11.00
N ASN A 21 15.16 5.25 11.15
CA ASN A 21 14.05 4.95 10.23
C ASN A 21 12.70 5.54 10.67
N THR A 22 12.44 5.66 11.97
CA THR A 22 11.17 6.22 12.47
C THR A 22 11.07 7.73 12.20
N SER A 23 12.18 8.46 12.29
CA SER A 23 12.19 9.91 12.07
C SER A 23 12.02 10.29 10.60
N ILE A 24 12.55 9.49 9.66
CA ILE A 24 12.39 9.72 8.22
C ILE A 24 10.94 9.42 7.82
N ILE A 25 10.39 8.29 8.30
CA ILE A 25 8.98 7.93 8.10
C ILE A 25 8.06 9.03 8.67
N GLN A 26 8.29 9.47 9.92
CA GLN A 26 7.50 10.55 10.52
C GLN A 26 7.67 11.90 9.81
N LYS A 27 8.87 12.22 9.31
CA LYS A 27 9.11 13.45 8.56
C LYS A 27 8.39 13.43 7.22
N ASN A 28 8.46 12.32 6.47
CA ASN A 28 7.77 12.16 5.20
C ASN A 28 6.24 12.16 5.38
N ILE A 29 5.74 11.54 6.46
CA ILE A 29 4.32 11.61 6.86
C ILE A 29 3.90 13.06 7.13
N ASN A 30 4.70 13.80 7.91
CA ASN A 30 4.39 15.19 8.25
C ASN A 30 4.48 16.14 7.04
N GLU A 31 5.39 15.89 6.08
CA GLU A 31 5.45 16.66 4.83
C GLU A 31 4.26 16.33 3.92
N ASN A 32 3.83 15.06 3.83
CA ASN A 32 2.64 14.65 3.08
C ASN A 32 1.31 15.17 3.66
N LEU A 33 1.23 15.33 4.99
CA LEU A 33 0.03 15.79 5.71
C LEU A 33 -0.11 17.31 5.79
N ASN A 34 0.98 18.07 5.64
CA ASN A 34 0.99 19.53 5.84
C ASN A 34 0.82 20.36 4.56
N ASN A 35 0.61 19.75 3.39
CA ASN A 35 0.30 20.51 2.18
C ASN A 35 -1.13 21.08 2.25
N ASP A 36 -1.17 22.39 2.51
CA ASP A 36 -2.34 23.26 2.53
C ASP A 36 -3.42 22.86 1.51
N VAL A 37 -4.66 22.84 1.99
CA VAL A 37 -5.91 22.80 1.19
C VAL A 37 -5.99 24.08 0.35
N THR A 38 -5.16 24.22 -0.69
CA THR A 38 -5.18 25.37 -1.58
C THR A 38 -4.80 24.99 -3.01
N LYS A 39 -5.76 24.37 -3.70
CA LYS A 39 -6.34 24.81 -4.98
C LYS A 39 -7.04 23.63 -5.63
N ASP A 40 -8.30 23.85 -5.95
CA ASP A 40 -9.18 23.05 -6.79
C ASP A 40 -8.72 23.05 -8.27
N GLY A 41 -7.40 22.97 -8.49
CA GLY A 41 -6.86 22.53 -9.75
C GLY A 41 -6.98 21.02 -9.74
N GLN A 42 -7.68 20.45 -10.71
CA GLN A 42 -7.83 19.01 -10.91
C GLN A 42 -6.46 18.33 -11.07
N GLN A 43 -5.73 18.12 -9.98
CA GLN A 43 -4.61 17.20 -9.95
C GLN A 43 -5.22 15.80 -9.91
N GLU A 44 -5.01 15.08 -11.01
CA GLU A 44 -5.52 13.73 -11.19
C GLU A 44 -4.84 12.81 -10.18
N ILE A 45 -5.62 12.23 -9.27
CA ILE A 45 -5.17 11.12 -8.44
C ILE A 45 -5.10 9.89 -9.34
N GLU A 46 -3.93 9.27 -9.41
CA GLU A 46 -3.77 7.98 -10.05
C GLU A 46 -3.90 6.90 -8.97
N ALA A 47 -4.93 6.06 -9.07
CA ALA A 47 -5.15 4.97 -8.11
C ALA A 47 -5.53 3.68 -8.82
N TYR A 48 -4.96 2.56 -8.34
CA TYR A 48 -5.23 1.24 -8.87
C TYR A 48 -5.43 0.22 -7.76
N LEU A 49 -6.44 -0.63 -7.93
CA LEU A 49 -6.54 -1.91 -7.23
C LEU A 49 -5.83 -2.98 -8.08
N PHE A 50 -4.89 -3.66 -7.44
CA PHE A 50 -4.29 -4.88 -7.94
C PHE A 50 -5.04 -6.07 -7.37
N THR A 51 -5.41 -7.00 -8.23
CA THR A 51 -5.90 -8.32 -7.84
C THR A 51 -5.15 -9.38 -8.61
N VAL A 52 -4.75 -10.42 -7.88
CA VAL A 52 -4.11 -11.59 -8.47
C VAL A 52 -5.12 -12.71 -8.38
N ARG A 53 -5.47 -13.30 -9.53
CA ARG A 53 -6.48 -14.34 -9.65
C ARG A 53 -5.85 -15.64 -10.10
N ASP A 54 -6.08 -16.69 -9.31
CA ASP A 54 -5.77 -18.06 -9.68
C ASP A 54 -6.64 -18.49 -10.87
N ALA A 55 -6.05 -18.85 -12.01
CA ALA A 55 -6.82 -19.24 -13.19
C ALA A 55 -7.55 -20.57 -13.05
N LYS A 56 -7.14 -21.43 -12.12
CA LYS A 56 -7.74 -22.74 -11.86
C LYS A 56 -8.95 -22.66 -10.94
N PHE A 57 -8.94 -21.76 -9.96
CA PHE A 57 -10.01 -21.65 -8.95
C PHE A 57 -10.74 -20.30 -8.94
N GLY A 58 -10.19 -19.25 -9.54
CA GLY A 58 -10.86 -17.96 -9.78
C GLY A 58 -11.05 -17.05 -8.57
N PHE A 59 -10.72 -17.50 -7.35
CA PHE A 59 -10.93 -16.72 -6.11
C PHE A 59 -9.84 -15.67 -5.88
N GLY A 60 -8.61 -15.96 -6.33
CA GLY A 60 -7.44 -15.10 -6.18
C GLY A 60 -6.69 -15.27 -4.85
N ASP A 61 -5.40 -14.97 -4.87
CA ASP A 61 -4.45 -15.17 -3.79
C ASP A 61 -4.01 -13.85 -3.14
N HIS A 62 -4.09 -12.73 -3.88
CA HIS A 62 -3.53 -11.46 -3.42
C HIS A 62 -4.30 -10.21 -3.88
N SER A 63 -4.20 -9.14 -3.09
CA SER A 63 -4.74 -7.81 -3.43
C SER A 63 -3.87 -6.71 -2.85
N ALA A 64 -3.68 -5.63 -3.60
CA ALA A 64 -2.94 -4.45 -3.18
C ALA A 64 -3.55 -3.18 -3.74
N LEU A 65 -3.23 -2.04 -3.15
CA LEU A 65 -3.71 -0.72 -3.54
C LEU A 65 -2.51 0.20 -3.81
N TYR A 66 -2.57 0.93 -4.91
CA TYR A 66 -1.63 1.99 -5.25
C TYR A 66 -2.38 3.32 -5.31
N ILE A 67 -1.77 4.35 -4.71
CA ILE A 67 -2.28 5.72 -4.76
C ILE A 67 -1.11 6.67 -5.05
N ASN A 68 -1.23 7.47 -6.09
CA ASN A 68 -0.29 8.52 -6.43
C ASN A 68 -1.05 9.85 -6.61
N PHE A 69 -0.69 10.82 -5.79
CA PHE A 69 -1.26 12.16 -5.83
C PHE A 69 -0.79 13.00 -7.03
N ASN A 70 0.23 12.54 -7.77
CA ASN A 70 0.89 13.25 -8.87
C ASN A 70 1.38 14.66 -8.46
N GLU A 71 1.77 14.79 -7.19
CA GLU A 71 2.36 15.99 -6.64
C GLU A 71 3.88 15.87 -6.63
N LYS A 72 4.58 16.96 -6.94
CA LYS A 72 6.04 16.97 -7.02
C LYS A 72 6.74 16.51 -5.74
N ASP A 73 6.12 16.78 -4.59
CA ASP A 73 6.69 16.54 -3.27
C ASP A 73 5.97 15.39 -2.53
N LYS A 74 5.17 14.58 -3.23
CA LYS A 74 4.56 13.36 -2.67
C LYS A 74 5.02 12.12 -3.41
N TYR A 75 5.30 11.09 -2.63
CA TYR A 75 5.60 9.77 -3.16
C TYR A 75 4.34 8.91 -3.27
N PRO A 76 4.23 8.04 -4.29
CA PRO A 76 3.17 7.05 -4.35
C PRO A 76 3.14 6.18 -3.10
N LEU A 77 1.94 5.93 -2.59
CA LEU A 77 1.67 4.95 -1.55
C LEU A 77 1.37 3.61 -2.20
N ILE A 78 2.05 2.57 -1.75
CA ILE A 78 1.72 1.18 -2.06
C ILE A 78 1.27 0.52 -0.76
N PHE A 79 0.04 0.03 -0.75
CA PHE A 79 -0.50 -0.83 0.29
C PHE A 79 -0.57 -2.25 -0.26
N ASP A 80 0.39 -3.07 0.15
CA ASP A 80 0.56 -4.47 -0.24
C ASP A 80 0.49 -5.32 1.05
N PRO A 81 -0.72 -5.60 1.58
CA PRO A 81 -0.85 -6.40 2.79
C PRO A 81 -0.21 -7.78 2.59
N ASN A 82 0.56 -8.28 3.55
CA ASN A 82 1.47 -9.44 3.42
C ASN A 82 2.83 -9.13 2.74
N GLY A 83 2.95 -8.01 2.03
CA GLY A 83 4.22 -7.35 1.66
C GLY A 83 5.15 -8.22 0.82
N GLY A 84 4.60 -9.05 -0.08
CA GLY A 84 5.35 -10.09 -0.77
C GLY A 84 6.42 -9.55 -1.71
N TYR A 85 6.07 -8.54 -2.50
CA TYR A 85 6.92 -8.05 -3.60
C TYR A 85 8.16 -7.30 -3.09
N MET A 86 7.96 -6.32 -2.19
CA MET A 86 9.06 -5.47 -1.70
C MET A 86 9.84 -6.07 -0.54
N ARG A 87 9.48 -7.28 -0.07
CA ARG A 87 10.10 -7.91 1.10
C ARG A 87 11.63 -7.95 1.03
N GLN A 88 12.16 -8.24 -0.15
CA GLN A 88 13.60 -8.37 -0.39
C GLN A 88 14.35 -7.03 -0.44
N TYR A 89 13.63 -5.92 -0.68
CA TYR A 89 14.22 -4.58 -0.85
C TYR A 89 14.01 -3.70 0.38
N ARG A 90 12.81 -3.73 0.97
CA ARG A 90 12.39 -2.83 2.06
C ARG A 90 12.02 -3.55 3.36
N GLY A 91 12.18 -4.87 3.42
CA GLY A 91 11.81 -5.68 4.58
C GLY A 91 10.31 -5.98 4.66
N GLN A 92 9.86 -6.56 5.77
CA GLN A 92 8.47 -6.93 5.95
C GLN A 92 7.65 -5.71 6.41
N ALA A 93 6.98 -5.06 5.47
CA ALA A 93 6.04 -3.98 5.70
C ALA A 93 4.81 -4.18 4.79
N GLU A 94 3.64 -3.83 5.29
CA GLU A 94 2.37 -3.96 4.56
C GLU A 94 2.05 -2.72 3.73
N ALA A 95 2.69 -1.60 4.03
CA ALA A 95 2.60 -0.37 3.27
C ALA A 95 3.95 0.32 3.19
N PHE A 96 4.21 0.99 2.07
CA PHE A 96 5.42 1.77 1.87
C PHE A 96 5.18 2.92 0.90
N TYR A 97 5.97 3.98 1.06
CA TYR A 97 6.10 5.04 0.07
C TYR A 97 7.19 4.69 -0.92
N ASP A 98 6.95 4.99 -2.19
CA ASP A 98 7.98 4.92 -3.23
C ASP A 98 8.82 6.21 -3.26
N ASP A 99 9.81 6.28 -2.37
CA ASP A 99 10.78 7.38 -2.23
C ASP A 99 11.85 7.45 -3.35
N GLY A 100 11.85 6.49 -4.28
CA GLY A 100 12.79 6.43 -5.40
C GLY A 100 14.13 5.72 -5.12
N ASP A 101 14.44 5.32 -3.88
CA ASP A 101 15.67 4.55 -3.59
C ASP A 101 15.61 3.15 -4.22
N PHE A 102 14.43 2.53 -4.15
CA PHE A 102 14.05 1.34 -4.90
C PHE A 102 12.67 1.59 -5.50
N PRO A 103 12.60 2.06 -6.76
CA PRO A 103 11.35 2.51 -7.36
C PRO A 103 10.36 1.36 -7.49
N PHE A 104 9.11 1.60 -7.14
CA PHE A 104 8.04 0.68 -7.42
C PHE A 104 7.72 0.70 -8.91
N SER A 105 7.64 -0.48 -9.52
CA SER A 105 7.26 -0.64 -10.92
C SER A 105 6.01 -1.50 -10.99
N ILE A 106 4.92 -0.93 -11.50
CA ILE A 106 3.66 -1.65 -11.74
C ILE A 106 3.92 -2.89 -12.62
N GLU A 107 4.76 -2.76 -13.65
CA GLU A 107 5.07 -3.87 -14.56
C GLU A 107 5.87 -4.98 -13.88
N GLU A 108 6.83 -4.63 -13.02
CA GLU A 108 7.59 -5.64 -12.26
C GLU A 108 6.75 -6.28 -11.17
N TYR A 109 5.86 -5.51 -10.52
CA TYR A 109 4.90 -6.02 -9.55
C TYR A 109 3.96 -7.04 -10.20
N LYS A 110 3.40 -6.72 -11.38
CA LYS A 110 2.59 -7.67 -12.15
C LYS A 110 3.39 -8.94 -12.45
N LYS A 111 4.59 -8.79 -13.01
CA LYS A 111 5.44 -9.94 -13.37
C LYS A 111 5.80 -10.82 -12.17
N PHE A 112 5.95 -10.26 -10.99
CA PHE A 112 6.22 -11.02 -9.77
C PHE A 112 5.04 -11.93 -9.38
N HIS A 113 3.81 -11.50 -9.67
CA HIS A 113 2.59 -12.23 -9.33
C HIS A 113 2.00 -13.06 -10.49
N GLU A 114 2.45 -12.87 -11.73
CA GLU A 114 2.10 -13.71 -12.88
C GLU A 114 2.88 -15.05 -12.87
N VAL A 115 2.60 -15.92 -11.89
CA VAL A 115 3.22 -17.26 -11.74
C VAL A 115 2.16 -18.34 -11.95
N ASP A 116 2.51 -19.46 -12.60
CA ASP A 116 1.68 -20.68 -12.69
C ASP A 116 0.19 -20.48 -13.05
N ASP A 117 -0.08 -19.93 -14.23
CA ASP A 117 -1.42 -19.61 -14.77
C ASP A 117 -2.17 -18.47 -14.05
N ASP A 118 -1.63 -17.87 -12.99
CA ASP A 118 -2.24 -16.70 -12.37
C ASP A 118 -2.22 -15.48 -13.29
N TYR A 119 -3.26 -14.65 -13.21
CA TYR A 119 -3.30 -13.37 -13.93
C TYR A 119 -3.50 -12.20 -12.97
N VAL A 120 -2.74 -11.14 -13.22
CA VAL A 120 -2.80 -9.90 -12.46
C VAL A 120 -3.70 -8.91 -13.19
N THR A 121 -4.73 -8.46 -12.50
CA THR A 121 -5.62 -7.41 -13.00
C THR A 121 -5.32 -6.10 -12.30
N LEU A 122 -5.29 -5.03 -13.09
CA LEU A 122 -5.13 -3.67 -12.62
C LEU A 122 -6.42 -2.90 -12.92
N THR A 123 -7.19 -2.61 -11.87
CA THR A 123 -8.44 -1.87 -11.99
C THR A 123 -8.20 -0.43 -11.57
N LYS A 124 -8.36 0.53 -12.49
CA LYS A 124 -8.29 1.97 -12.16
C LYS A 124 -9.46 2.31 -11.24
N ILE A 125 -9.17 3.03 -10.17
CA ILE A 125 -10.14 3.50 -9.17
C ILE A 125 -10.23 5.02 -9.26
N THR A 126 -11.43 5.56 -9.39
CA THR A 126 -11.63 7.01 -9.38
C THR A 126 -11.86 7.50 -7.96
N LEU A 127 -10.85 8.19 -7.41
CA LEU A 127 -10.88 8.80 -6.09
C LEU A 127 -10.97 10.31 -6.17
N THR A 128 -11.79 10.92 -5.31
CA THR A 128 -11.59 12.32 -4.94
C THR A 128 -10.30 12.47 -4.14
N ARG A 129 -9.72 13.67 -4.14
CA ARG A 129 -8.54 13.97 -3.33
C ARG A 129 -8.75 13.64 -1.84
N GLN A 130 -9.93 13.97 -1.29
CA GLN A 130 -10.22 13.72 0.12
C GLN A 130 -10.28 12.22 0.43
N GLN A 131 -10.93 11.42 -0.44
CA GLN A 131 -10.95 9.96 -0.29
C GLN A 131 -9.52 9.40 -0.31
N ALA A 132 -8.67 9.85 -1.23
CA ALA A 132 -7.27 9.40 -1.30
C ALA A 132 -6.48 9.74 -0.02
N ILE A 133 -6.66 10.95 0.54
CA ILE A 133 -6.04 11.36 1.82
C ILE A 133 -6.52 10.47 2.96
N ASN A 134 -7.82 10.22 3.05
CA ASN A 134 -8.40 9.41 4.13
C ASN A 134 -7.90 7.96 4.06
N ILE A 135 -7.85 7.38 2.85
CA ILE A 135 -7.28 6.04 2.62
C ILE A 135 -5.81 6.00 3.04
N GLU A 136 -5.00 6.96 2.58
CA GLU A 136 -3.57 7.06 2.93
C GLU A 136 -3.38 7.11 4.46
N GLN A 137 -4.13 7.96 5.15
CA GLN A 137 -4.05 8.09 6.60
C GLN A 137 -4.40 6.78 7.32
N ARG A 138 -5.45 6.08 6.88
CA ARG A 138 -5.85 4.80 7.47
C ARG A 138 -4.76 3.74 7.28
N VAL A 139 -4.22 3.62 6.08
CA VAL A 139 -3.12 2.70 5.77
C VAL A 139 -1.90 2.97 6.64
N ILE A 140 -1.45 4.23 6.73
CA ILE A 140 -0.24 4.59 7.50
C ILE A 140 -0.44 4.40 9.00
N ASN A 141 -1.65 4.63 9.51
CA ASN A 141 -1.98 4.44 10.93
C ASN A 141 -2.25 2.98 11.30
N GLY A 142 -2.26 2.05 10.34
CA GLY A 142 -2.63 0.66 10.59
C GLY A 142 -4.13 0.44 10.86
N ASP A 143 -4.98 1.38 10.44
CA ASP A 143 -6.43 1.36 10.65
C ASP A 143 -7.16 0.64 9.52
N TYR A 144 -6.86 -0.65 9.39
CA TYR A 144 -7.47 -1.57 8.44
C TYR A 144 -7.70 -2.93 9.08
N ALA A 145 -8.55 -3.75 8.46
CA ALA A 145 -8.86 -5.09 8.95
C ALA A 145 -7.59 -5.94 9.02
N THR A 146 -7.30 -6.51 10.20
CA THR A 146 -6.16 -7.42 10.45
C THR A 146 -6.61 -8.76 11.02
N GLY A 147 -5.81 -9.81 10.81
CA GLY A 147 -6.00 -11.11 11.47
C GLY A 147 -7.14 -11.98 10.92
N ILE A 148 -7.75 -11.62 9.79
CA ILE A 148 -8.76 -12.42 9.11
C ILE A 148 -8.14 -13.01 7.84
N LEU A 149 -8.20 -14.33 7.64
CA LEU A 149 -7.79 -14.97 6.38
C LEU A 149 -9.02 -15.14 5.47
N PRO A 150 -8.94 -14.85 4.15
CA PRO A 150 -7.79 -14.34 3.38
C PRO A 150 -7.56 -12.84 3.63
N TYR A 151 -6.32 -12.50 3.99
CA TYR A 151 -5.98 -11.22 4.62
C TYR A 151 -6.00 -10.02 3.67
N CYS A 152 -5.40 -10.15 2.49
CA CYS A 152 -5.08 -9.01 1.64
C CYS A 152 -6.33 -8.29 1.12
N ALA A 153 -7.30 -9.05 0.59
CA ALA A 153 -8.57 -8.48 0.12
C ALA A 153 -9.35 -7.80 1.26
N SER A 154 -9.35 -8.39 2.45
CA SER A 154 -10.06 -7.83 3.60
C SER A 154 -9.42 -6.52 4.09
N ALA A 155 -8.08 -6.47 4.11
CA ALA A 155 -7.33 -5.28 4.48
C ALA A 155 -7.57 -4.14 3.46
N VAL A 156 -7.44 -4.43 2.15
CA VAL A 156 -7.68 -3.45 1.08
C VAL A 156 -9.13 -2.97 1.06
N SER A 157 -10.12 -3.87 1.13
CA SER A 157 -11.53 -3.47 1.15
C SER A 157 -11.87 -2.61 2.36
N SER A 158 -11.28 -2.90 3.52
CA SER A 158 -11.56 -2.14 4.74
C SER A 158 -11.21 -0.66 4.65
N VAL A 159 -10.22 -0.27 3.83
CA VAL A 159 -9.83 1.14 3.66
C VAL A 159 -10.64 1.87 2.58
N LEU A 160 -11.50 1.18 1.83
CA LEU A 160 -12.24 1.72 0.69
C LEU A 160 -13.74 1.99 0.99
N ASP A 161 -14.09 2.14 2.26
CA ASP A 161 -15.46 2.44 2.69
C ASP A 161 -15.97 3.77 2.12
N GLU A 162 -15.20 4.85 2.28
CA GLU A 162 -15.56 6.16 1.73
C GLU A 162 -15.54 6.21 0.19
N TYR A 163 -14.87 5.25 -0.46
CA TYR A 163 -14.91 5.07 -1.91
C TYR A 163 -16.27 4.50 -2.38
N GLY A 164 -17.01 3.83 -1.48
CA GLY A 164 -18.30 3.22 -1.74
C GLY A 164 -18.33 1.70 -1.56
N LEU A 165 -17.29 1.09 -0.98
CA LEU A 165 -17.31 -0.33 -0.60
C LEU A 165 -17.81 -0.48 0.84
N ASP A 166 -19.12 -0.67 0.99
CA ASP A 166 -19.77 -0.79 2.30
C ASP A 166 -19.51 -2.15 3.01
N GLU A 167 -18.95 -3.13 2.28
CA GLU A 167 -18.72 -4.49 2.77
C GLU A 167 -17.23 -4.85 2.78
N LEU A 168 -16.85 -5.76 3.69
CA LEU A 168 -15.53 -6.38 3.67
C LEU A 168 -15.50 -7.54 2.70
N TYR A 169 -14.52 -7.54 1.80
CA TYR A 169 -14.34 -8.57 0.79
C TYR A 169 -13.18 -9.48 1.17
N PHE A 170 -13.43 -10.78 1.20
CA PHE A 170 -12.44 -11.78 1.60
C PHE A 170 -11.65 -12.35 0.42
N PHE A 171 -12.18 -12.24 -0.79
CA PHE A 171 -11.58 -12.80 -2.00
C PHE A 171 -11.23 -11.68 -2.97
N PRO A 172 -10.00 -11.66 -3.54
CA PRO A 172 -9.59 -10.69 -4.55
C PRO A 172 -10.59 -10.57 -5.70
N GLY A 173 -11.11 -11.69 -6.20
CA GLY A 173 -12.06 -11.66 -7.31
C GLY A 173 -13.36 -10.90 -6.98
N SER A 174 -13.94 -11.13 -5.81
CA SER A 174 -15.16 -10.45 -5.38
C SER A 174 -14.92 -8.96 -5.11
N LEU A 175 -13.75 -8.60 -4.56
CA LEU A 175 -13.36 -7.21 -4.36
C LEU A 175 -13.26 -6.46 -5.70
N GLU A 176 -12.59 -7.05 -6.68
CA GLU A 176 -12.45 -6.44 -8.01
C GLU A 176 -13.81 -6.26 -8.70
N ASP A 177 -14.69 -7.27 -8.63
CA ASP A 177 -16.02 -7.20 -9.24
C ASP A 177 -16.84 -6.05 -8.62
N ALA A 178 -16.77 -5.87 -7.30
CA ALA A 178 -17.42 -4.77 -6.60
C ALA A 178 -16.84 -3.39 -6.98
N VAL A 179 -15.52 -3.29 -7.10
CA VAL A 179 -14.86 -2.06 -7.55
C VAL A 179 -15.29 -1.70 -8.97
N LYS A 180 -15.35 -2.67 -9.89
CA LYS A 180 -15.82 -2.46 -11.27
C LYS A 180 -17.26 -1.98 -11.31
N GLU A 181 -18.15 -2.57 -10.52
CA GLU A 181 -19.55 -2.15 -10.45
C GLU A 181 -19.68 -0.68 -9.99
N ILE A 182 -18.86 -0.26 -9.02
CA ILE A 182 -18.83 1.13 -8.53
C ILE A 182 -18.33 2.08 -9.64
N GLU A 183 -17.24 1.74 -10.33
CA GLU A 183 -16.71 2.57 -11.41
C GLU A 183 -17.67 2.67 -12.61
N GLU A 184 -18.34 1.58 -12.97
CA GLU A 184 -19.40 1.59 -13.99
C GLU A 184 -20.54 2.54 -13.61
N LYS A 185 -21.02 2.48 -12.35
CA LYS A 185 -22.05 3.39 -11.83
C LYS A 185 -21.61 4.86 -11.87
N LYS A 186 -20.35 5.16 -11.52
CA LYS A 186 -19.80 6.51 -11.62
C LYS A 186 -19.77 7.00 -13.06
N GLY A 187 -19.33 6.16 -14.00
CA GLY A 187 -19.32 6.48 -15.43
C GLY A 187 -20.72 6.83 -15.96
N LEU A 188 -21.73 6.00 -15.64
CA LEU A 188 -23.12 6.24 -16.03
C LEU A 188 -23.73 7.51 -15.41
N SER A 189 -23.31 7.89 -14.20
CA SER A 189 -23.80 9.11 -13.54
C SER A 189 -23.28 10.40 -14.20
N ASN A 190 -22.09 10.35 -14.81
CA ASN A 190 -21.46 11.49 -15.48
C ASN A 190 -21.99 11.73 -16.91
N GLU A 191 -22.54 10.71 -17.58
CA GLU A 191 -23.13 10.85 -18.92
C GLU A 191 -24.56 11.41 -18.92
N ASN A 192 -25.22 11.48 -17.76
CA ASN A 192 -26.60 11.96 -17.61
C ASN A 192 -26.72 13.44 -17.20
N HIS A 193 -25.64 14.21 -17.31
CA HIS A 193 -25.57 15.63 -16.96
C HIS A 193 -25.20 16.55 -18.13
#